data_AF-A0A7X7KNV7-F1
#
_entry.id   AF-A0A7X7KNV7-F1
#
_cell.length_a   1.000
_cell.length_b   1.000
_cell.length_c   1.000
_cell.angle_alpha   90.00
_cell.angle_beta   90.00
_cell.angle_gamma   90.00
#
_symmetry.space_group_name_H-M   'P 1'
#
loop_
_entity.id
_entity.type
_entity.pdbx_description
1 polymer ?
#
loop_
_entity_poly.entity_id
_entity_poly.type
_entity_poly.pdbx_seq_one_letter_code
_entity_poly.pdbx_strand_id
1 'polypeptide(L)'
;RMIADLGGADCCYSGAGWTGHLAFIEPDAPEFDAPLEVWKTFGPRIATLSPFTIAQNSLHGAFGMSGDLCAVPPKAATIGPAEVIGAKHRFDMHSITVDGSFASWQRLTSRLVLHGPVTPLLPQSILQTLRTDVYVSEAIAENIEPRWNKGY
;
A
#
# COMPACT_ATOMS: atom_id res chain seq x y z
N ARG A 1 5.28 -20.30 15.82
CA ARG A 1 6.38 -20.30 14.82
C ARG A 1 6.14 -19.12 13.90
N MET A 2 7.16 -18.34 13.62
CA MET A 2 7.11 -17.21 12.69
C MET A 2 7.26 -17.71 11.25
N ILE A 3 6.84 -16.92 10.27
CA ILE A 3 6.97 -17.30 8.84
C ILE A 3 8.43 -17.53 8.44
N ALA A 4 9.36 -16.79 9.03
CA ALA A 4 10.79 -16.96 8.84
C ALA A 4 11.29 -18.36 9.30
N ASP A 5 10.73 -18.90 10.39
CA ASP A 5 11.07 -20.25 10.89
C ASP A 5 10.63 -21.36 9.94
N LEU A 6 9.76 -21.04 8.98
CA LEU A 6 9.21 -21.95 7.97
C LEU A 6 9.85 -21.73 6.59
N GLY A 7 10.90 -20.91 6.49
CA GLY A 7 11.60 -20.62 5.24
C GLY A 7 11.06 -19.42 4.45
N GLY A 8 10.25 -18.57 5.10
CA GLY A 8 9.68 -17.36 4.49
C GLY A 8 8.42 -17.64 3.67
N ALA A 9 7.78 -16.57 3.17
CA ALA A 9 6.60 -16.69 2.32
C ALA A 9 6.98 -17.20 0.93
N ASP A 10 6.22 -18.15 0.38
CA ASP A 10 6.41 -18.55 -1.02
C ASP A 10 6.00 -17.42 -1.98
N CYS A 11 4.92 -16.71 -1.69
CA CYS A 11 4.48 -15.56 -2.49
C CYS A 11 3.89 -14.47 -1.60
N CYS A 12 4.17 -13.21 -1.94
CA CYS A 12 3.55 -12.02 -1.38
C CYS A 12 2.68 -11.35 -2.45
N TYR A 13 1.39 -11.19 -2.16
CA TYR A 13 0.45 -10.47 -3.02
C TYR A 13 0.19 -9.10 -2.42
N SER A 14 0.38 -8.05 -3.21
CA SER A 14 0.25 -6.65 -2.77
C SER A 14 -0.61 -5.81 -3.70
N GLY A 15 -0.92 -4.60 -3.24
CA GLY A 15 -1.53 -3.54 -4.02
C GLY A 15 -1.26 -2.20 -3.37
N ALA A 16 -0.99 -1.18 -4.17
CA ALA A 16 -0.61 0.13 -3.67
C ALA A 16 -1.81 0.87 -3.07
N GLY A 17 -1.70 1.28 -1.81
CA GLY A 17 -2.68 2.16 -1.19
C GLY A 17 -2.32 3.65 -1.35
N TRP A 18 -3.02 4.56 -0.68
CA TRP A 18 -3.06 5.97 -1.07
C TRP A 18 -1.69 6.67 -1.13
N THR A 19 -0.87 6.43 -0.10
CA THR A 19 0.48 6.96 0.07
C THR A 19 1.56 6.13 -0.64
N GLY A 20 1.15 5.14 -1.44
CA GLY A 20 2.05 4.10 -1.95
C GLY A 20 2.56 3.17 -0.85
N HIS A 21 1.85 3.11 0.28
CA HIS A 21 2.09 2.14 1.34
C HIS A 21 1.90 0.71 0.87
N LEU A 22 2.55 -0.20 1.60
CA LEU A 22 2.50 -1.63 1.40
C LEU A 22 2.01 -2.28 2.70
N ALA A 23 0.86 -2.95 2.69
CA ALA A 23 0.14 -3.32 3.93
C ALA A 23 -0.07 -2.08 4.82
N PHE A 24 0.24 -2.08 6.12
CA PHE A 24 0.25 -0.83 6.93
C PHE A 24 1.68 -0.31 7.16
N ILE A 25 2.59 -0.60 6.24
CA ILE A 25 3.90 0.03 6.19
C ILE A 25 3.70 1.40 5.54
N GLU A 26 3.34 2.38 6.36
CA GLU A 26 3.04 3.75 5.95
C GLU A 26 4.29 4.64 5.99
N PRO A 27 4.41 5.64 5.10
CA PRO A 27 5.53 6.58 5.13
C PRO A 27 5.49 7.58 6.30
N ASP A 28 4.31 7.83 6.86
CA ASP A 28 4.07 8.76 7.99
C ASP A 28 3.92 8.04 9.33
N ALA A 29 4.02 6.70 9.37
CA ALA A 29 4.03 5.95 10.61
C ALA A 29 5.40 6.07 11.31
N PRO A 30 5.46 6.59 12.56
CA PRO A 30 6.72 6.73 13.29
C PRO A 30 7.44 5.39 13.49
N GLU A 31 6.71 4.28 13.53
CA GLU A 31 7.27 2.94 13.66
C GLU A 31 8.09 2.49 12.43
N PHE A 32 8.02 3.25 11.33
CA PHE A 32 8.76 3.04 10.09
C PHE A 32 9.67 4.23 9.72
N ASP A 33 9.88 5.21 10.61
CA ASP A 33 10.80 6.33 10.35
C ASP A 33 12.26 5.86 10.46
N ALA A 34 12.84 5.51 9.31
CA ALA A 34 14.24 5.13 9.20
C ALA A 34 14.77 5.33 7.78
N PRO A 35 16.09 5.53 7.62
CA PRO A 35 16.74 5.45 6.31
C PRO A 35 16.50 4.10 5.63
N LEU A 36 16.44 4.09 4.29
CA LEU A 36 16.04 2.93 3.48
C LEU A 36 16.72 1.61 3.88
N GLU A 37 18.04 1.60 4.07
CA GLU A 37 18.77 0.37 4.40
C GLU A 37 18.38 -0.21 5.77
N VAL A 38 18.10 0.65 6.74
CA VAL A 38 17.61 0.23 8.07
C VAL A 38 16.15 -0.19 7.97
N TRP A 39 15.32 0.59 7.27
CA TRP A 39 13.91 0.34 7.07
C TRP A 39 13.63 -1.04 6.44
N LYS A 40 14.44 -1.46 5.47
CA LYS A 40 14.34 -2.79 4.83
C LYS A 40 14.43 -3.96 5.83
N THR A 41 15.06 -3.76 6.99
CA THR A 41 15.25 -4.79 8.02
C THR A 41 14.06 -4.90 8.97
N PHE A 42 13.10 -3.99 8.89
CA PHE A 42 11.97 -3.93 9.81
C PHE A 42 11.03 -5.12 9.59
N GLY A 43 10.83 -5.90 10.65
CA GLY A 43 9.85 -6.97 10.72
C GLY A 43 8.45 -6.51 11.18
N PRO A 44 7.55 -7.45 11.51
CA PRO A 44 6.15 -7.19 11.80
C PRO A 44 6.01 -6.40 13.10
N ARG A 45 5.03 -5.51 13.16
CA ARG A 45 4.80 -4.63 14.32
C ARG A 45 3.37 -4.10 14.35
N ILE A 46 3.02 -3.50 15.48
CA ILE A 46 1.87 -2.61 15.55
C ILE A 46 2.30 -1.24 15.01
N ALA A 47 1.56 -0.72 14.04
CA ALA A 47 1.82 0.57 13.41
C ALA A 47 0.67 1.53 13.67
N THR A 48 1.00 2.81 13.81
CA THR A 48 0.03 3.89 13.84
C THR A 48 -0.51 4.12 12.43
N LEU A 49 -1.84 4.18 12.26
CA LEU A 49 -2.44 4.35 10.94
C LEU A 49 -2.36 5.80 10.48
N SER A 50 -2.01 5.99 9.20
CA SER A 50 -2.09 7.28 8.53
C SER A 50 -3.54 7.80 8.55
N PRO A 51 -3.77 9.12 8.65
CA PRO A 51 -5.08 9.72 8.39
C PRO A 51 -5.67 9.30 7.04
N PHE A 52 -4.83 9.07 6.02
CA PHE A 52 -5.28 8.57 4.71
C PHE A 52 -5.87 7.17 4.79
N THR A 53 -5.24 6.29 5.57
CA THR A 53 -5.71 4.92 5.78
C THR A 53 -6.98 4.89 6.65
N ILE A 54 -7.07 5.75 7.65
CA ILE A 54 -8.30 5.91 8.45
C ILE A 54 -9.44 6.40 7.54
N ALA A 55 -9.21 7.42 6.72
CA ALA A 55 -10.20 7.93 5.78
C ALA A 55 -10.61 6.87 4.74
N GLN A 56 -9.66 6.18 4.13
CA GLN A 56 -9.94 5.10 3.17
C GLN A 56 -10.74 3.97 3.81
N ASN A 57 -10.34 3.51 4.99
CA ASN A 57 -11.02 2.42 5.70
C ASN A 57 -12.41 2.81 6.16
N SER A 58 -12.67 4.08 6.50
CA SER A 58 -14.03 4.52 6.85
C SER A 58 -15.05 4.38 5.70
N LEU A 59 -14.57 4.19 4.47
CA LEU A 59 -15.36 3.89 3.28
C LEU A 59 -15.41 2.39 2.96
N HIS A 60 -14.72 1.54 3.72
CA HIS A 60 -14.75 0.10 3.55
C HIS A 60 -16.02 -0.51 4.18
N GLY A 61 -16.53 -1.59 3.58
CA GLY A 61 -17.74 -2.30 4.02
C GLY A 61 -17.77 -2.65 5.50
N ALA A 62 -16.62 -3.09 6.04
CA ALA A 62 -16.46 -3.43 7.46
C ALA A 62 -16.67 -2.25 8.43
N PHE A 63 -16.60 -1.01 7.94
CA PHE A 63 -16.80 0.23 8.71
C PHE A 63 -18.02 1.02 8.22
N GLY A 64 -18.94 0.36 7.49
CA GLY A 64 -20.25 0.94 7.14
C GLY A 64 -20.26 1.86 5.92
N MET A 65 -19.14 2.00 5.19
CA MET A 65 -19.04 2.76 3.93
C MET A 65 -19.59 4.20 4.02
N SER A 66 -19.49 4.83 5.19
CA SER A 66 -20.20 6.07 5.51
C SER A 66 -19.30 7.17 6.08
N GLY A 67 -17.98 6.97 6.07
CA GLY A 67 -17.04 8.01 6.51
C GLY A 67 -16.92 8.13 8.04
N ASP A 68 -17.39 7.14 8.81
CA ASP A 68 -17.21 7.11 10.26
C ASP A 68 -15.75 6.80 10.61
N LEU A 69 -14.94 7.85 10.71
CA LEU A 69 -13.53 7.75 11.07
C LEU A 69 -13.33 7.16 12.48
N CYS A 70 -14.30 7.37 13.38
CA CYS A 70 -14.23 6.89 14.76
C CYS A 70 -14.42 5.37 14.86
N ALA A 71 -15.06 4.76 13.87
CA ALA A 71 -15.20 3.30 13.79
C ALA A 71 -13.90 2.59 13.38
N VAL A 72 -12.94 3.30 12.79
CA VAL A 72 -11.67 2.73 12.34
C VAL A 72 -10.65 2.74 13.51
N PRO A 73 -10.06 1.60 13.89
CA PRO A 73 -9.03 1.56 14.91
C PRO A 73 -7.82 2.44 14.53
N PRO A 74 -7.19 3.15 15.48
CA PRO A 74 -6.09 4.07 15.18
C PRO A 74 -4.75 3.35 14.89
N LYS A 75 -4.69 2.03 15.10
CA LYS A 75 -3.49 1.21 14.93
C LYS A 75 -3.85 -0.13 14.30
N ALA A 76 -2.88 -0.73 13.60
CA ALA A 76 -3.03 -2.06 13.04
C ALA A 76 -1.77 -2.90 13.23
N ALA A 77 -1.95 -4.23 13.27
CA ALA A 77 -0.86 -5.18 13.11
C ALA A 77 -0.52 -5.32 11.63
N THR A 78 0.76 -5.20 11.29
CA THR A 78 1.25 -5.32 9.91
C THR A 78 2.51 -6.15 9.85
N ILE A 79 2.74 -6.79 8.70
CA ILE A 79 4.08 -7.23 8.31
C ILE A 79 4.99 -6.02 8.13
N GLY A 80 6.31 -6.26 8.13
CA GLY A 80 7.29 -5.24 7.80
C GLY A 80 7.87 -5.43 6.39
N PRO A 81 8.73 -4.50 5.95
CA PRO A 81 9.49 -4.62 4.72
C PRO A 81 10.28 -5.93 4.61
N ALA A 82 10.81 -6.43 5.72
CA ALA A 82 11.61 -7.65 5.75
C ALA A 82 10.82 -8.87 5.25
N GLU A 83 9.55 -9.00 5.61
CA GLU A 83 8.69 -10.10 5.16
C GLU A 83 8.42 -10.05 3.66
N VAL A 84 8.23 -8.85 3.11
CA VAL A 84 8.01 -8.64 1.67
C VAL A 84 9.29 -8.94 0.89
N ILE A 85 10.43 -8.43 1.38
CA ILE A 85 11.74 -8.66 0.77
C ILE A 85 12.12 -10.14 0.86
N GLY A 86 11.78 -10.82 1.95
CA GLY A 86 12.09 -12.24 2.16
C GLY A 86 11.19 -13.22 1.41
N ALA A 87 10.11 -12.78 0.76
CA ALA A 87 9.24 -13.67 -0.01
C ALA A 87 9.99 -14.31 -1.20
N LYS A 88 9.62 -15.51 -1.64
CA LYS A 88 10.25 -16.10 -2.84
C LYS A 88 9.74 -15.42 -4.11
N HIS A 89 8.41 -15.22 -4.19
CA HIS A 89 7.73 -14.53 -5.28
C HIS A 89 6.95 -13.31 -4.78
N ARG A 90 6.77 -12.33 -5.66
CA ARG A 90 5.93 -11.13 -5.41
C ARG A 90 5.04 -10.88 -6.61
N PHE A 91 3.78 -10.63 -6.35
CA PHE A 91 2.81 -10.19 -7.34
C PHE A 91 2.10 -8.94 -6.82
N ASP A 92 2.10 -7.89 -7.62
CA ASP A 92 1.52 -6.61 -7.25
C ASP A 92 0.35 -6.26 -8.18
N MET A 93 -0.81 -5.96 -7.61
CA MET A 93 -2.05 -5.75 -8.35
C MET A 93 -2.53 -4.30 -8.22
N HIS A 94 -2.58 -3.60 -9.35
CA HIS A 94 -3.04 -2.23 -9.46
C HIS A 94 -4.37 -2.17 -10.21
N SER A 95 -5.47 -2.36 -9.47
CA SER A 95 -6.83 -2.43 -10.03
C SER A 95 -7.92 -1.84 -9.13
N ILE A 96 -7.59 -0.94 -8.22
CA ILE A 96 -8.53 -0.43 -7.22
C ILE A 96 -9.20 0.86 -7.70
N THR A 97 -10.52 0.81 -7.84
CA THR A 97 -11.39 1.96 -8.07
C THR A 97 -12.33 2.18 -6.88
N VAL A 98 -12.69 3.43 -6.61
CA VAL A 98 -13.67 3.78 -5.57
C VAL A 98 -15.07 3.45 -6.09
N ASP A 99 -15.74 2.51 -5.41
CA ASP A 99 -17.12 2.08 -5.70
C ASP A 99 -17.37 1.74 -7.19
N GLY A 100 -16.42 1.04 -7.81
CA GLY A 100 -16.50 0.67 -9.24
C GLY A 100 -16.51 1.86 -10.21
N SER A 101 -16.27 3.07 -9.73
CA SER A 101 -16.33 4.29 -10.53
C SER A 101 -15.00 4.62 -11.21
N PHE A 102 -14.99 5.66 -12.04
CA PHE A 102 -13.71 6.19 -12.54
C PHE A 102 -12.82 6.76 -11.41
N ALA A 103 -13.35 7.16 -10.25
CA ALA A 103 -12.51 7.73 -9.20
C ALA A 103 -11.54 6.67 -8.66
N SER A 104 -10.25 7.01 -8.59
CA SER A 104 -9.23 6.16 -8.02
C SER A 104 -8.02 7.01 -7.66
N TRP A 105 -7.48 6.79 -6.46
CA TRP A 105 -6.17 7.31 -6.09
C TRP A 105 -5.04 6.59 -6.81
N GLN A 106 -5.28 5.32 -7.12
CA GLN A 106 -4.23 4.37 -7.47
C GLN A 106 -3.59 4.71 -8.82
N ARG A 107 -4.25 5.47 -9.72
CA ARG A 107 -3.62 5.95 -10.98
C ARG A 107 -2.32 6.69 -10.75
N LEU A 108 -2.34 7.68 -9.86
CA LEU A 108 -1.14 8.46 -9.56
C LEU A 108 -0.15 7.60 -8.78
N THR A 109 -0.63 6.92 -7.75
CA THR A 109 0.22 6.09 -6.88
C THR A 109 0.95 5.01 -7.68
N SER A 110 0.28 4.29 -8.58
CA SER A 110 0.87 3.28 -9.46
C SER A 110 2.06 3.83 -10.24
N ARG A 111 1.95 5.04 -10.81
CA ARG A 111 3.04 5.68 -11.54
C ARG A 111 4.21 5.99 -10.63
N LEU A 112 3.94 6.47 -9.41
CA LEU A 112 4.98 6.75 -8.42
C LEU A 112 5.65 5.46 -7.96
N VAL A 113 4.91 4.41 -7.57
CA VAL A 113 5.51 3.19 -7.04
C VAL A 113 6.30 2.42 -8.09
N LEU A 114 5.92 2.51 -9.38
CA LEU A 114 6.59 1.81 -10.48
C LEU A 114 7.76 2.58 -11.09
N HIS A 115 7.74 3.92 -11.06
CA HIS A 115 8.70 4.75 -11.80
C HIS A 115 9.31 5.89 -10.98
N GLY A 116 8.78 6.15 -9.79
CA GLY A 116 9.31 7.15 -8.86
C GLY A 116 10.54 6.65 -8.11
N PRO A 117 11.10 7.49 -7.22
CA PRO A 117 12.27 7.13 -6.43
C PRO A 117 11.94 5.96 -5.48
N VAL A 118 12.92 5.07 -5.29
CA VAL A 118 12.85 4.03 -4.27
C VAL A 118 13.15 4.64 -2.90
N THR A 119 12.15 4.75 -2.04
CA THR A 119 12.27 5.42 -0.73
C THR A 119 11.24 4.92 0.27
N PRO A 120 11.53 4.93 1.59
CA PRO A 120 10.54 4.66 2.64
C PRO A 120 9.35 5.62 2.62
N LEU A 121 9.49 6.80 2.00
CA LEU A 121 8.39 7.75 1.81
C LEU A 121 7.38 7.30 0.73
N LEU A 122 7.70 6.25 -0.01
CA LEU A 122 6.85 5.58 -0.97
C LEU A 122 7.05 4.07 -0.83
N PRO A 123 6.63 3.45 0.29
CA PRO A 123 7.03 2.12 0.72
C PRO A 123 7.04 1.04 -0.36
N GLN A 124 5.99 0.97 -1.17
CA GLN A 124 5.84 -0.05 -2.20
C GLN A 124 6.82 0.12 -3.38
N SER A 125 7.47 1.28 -3.53
CA SER A 125 8.55 1.49 -4.51
C SER A 125 9.72 0.52 -4.34
N ILE A 126 9.89 -0.10 -3.17
CA ILE A 126 10.88 -1.15 -2.93
C ILE A 126 10.72 -2.34 -3.91
N LEU A 127 9.51 -2.59 -4.42
CA LEU A 127 9.25 -3.65 -5.37
C LEU A 127 10.01 -3.45 -6.70
N GLN A 128 10.45 -2.23 -7.02
CA GLN A 128 11.31 -1.94 -8.17
C GLN A 128 12.70 -2.59 -8.04
N THR A 129 13.19 -2.82 -6.81
CA THR A 129 14.51 -3.44 -6.56
C THR A 129 14.43 -4.95 -6.42
N LEU A 130 13.25 -5.53 -6.55
CA LEU A 130 12.97 -6.94 -6.34
C LEU A 130 12.39 -7.53 -7.62
N ARG A 131 12.60 -8.82 -7.86
CA ARG A 131 11.81 -9.51 -8.89
C ARG A 131 10.35 -9.50 -8.42
N THR A 132 9.53 -8.71 -9.10
CA THR A 132 8.07 -8.60 -8.87
C THR A 132 7.32 -8.71 -10.20
N ASP A 133 6.22 -9.46 -10.24
CA ASP A 133 5.23 -9.38 -11.33
C ASP A 133 4.22 -8.28 -10.99
N VAL A 134 3.91 -7.41 -11.94
CA VAL A 134 2.95 -6.32 -11.71
C VAL A 134 1.85 -6.42 -12.75
N TYR A 135 0.59 -6.45 -12.28
CA TYR A 135 -0.58 -6.28 -13.11
C TYR A 135 -1.17 -4.89 -12.90
N VAL A 136 -1.26 -4.12 -13.98
CA VAL A 136 -1.93 -2.82 -13.98
C VAL A 136 -3.17 -2.93 -14.87
N SER A 137 -4.34 -2.75 -14.27
CA SER A 137 -5.59 -2.75 -15.02
C SER A 137 -5.70 -1.54 -15.93
N GLU A 138 -6.49 -1.65 -17.01
CA GLU A 138 -6.76 -0.54 -17.94
C GLU A 138 -7.22 0.72 -17.20
N ALA A 139 -8.17 0.57 -16.26
CA ALA A 139 -8.71 1.67 -15.47
C ALA A 139 -7.65 2.44 -14.68
N ILE A 140 -6.56 1.79 -14.26
CA ILE A 140 -5.45 2.40 -13.53
C ILE A 140 -4.36 2.94 -14.49
N ALA A 141 -4.20 2.31 -15.65
CA ALA A 141 -3.33 2.79 -16.72
C ALA A 141 -3.84 4.06 -17.40
N GLU A 142 -5.15 4.35 -17.33
CA GLU A 142 -5.79 5.57 -17.88
C GLU A 142 -5.03 6.87 -17.59
N ASN A 143 -5.14 7.84 -18.49
CA ASN A 143 -4.55 9.17 -18.35
C ASN A 143 -5.15 9.94 -17.17
N ILE A 144 -4.32 10.78 -16.54
CA ILE A 144 -4.74 11.69 -15.46
C ILE A 144 -4.97 13.07 -16.07
N GLU A 145 -6.22 13.39 -16.35
CA GLU A 145 -6.65 14.63 -17.00
C GLU A 145 -7.86 15.24 -16.28
N PRO A 146 -8.03 16.58 -16.28
CA PRO A 146 -9.20 17.22 -15.69
C PRO A 146 -10.52 16.74 -16.32
N ARG A 147 -11.51 16.45 -15.48
CA ARG A 147 -12.88 16.10 -15.89
C ARG A 147 -13.87 17.13 -15.37
N TRP A 148 -13.99 18.25 -16.07
CA TRP A 148 -14.77 19.43 -15.65
C TRP A 148 -16.27 19.17 -15.44
N ASN A 149 -16.81 18.08 -15.98
CA ASN A 149 -18.21 17.68 -15.82
C ASN A 149 -18.47 16.78 -14.60
N LYS A 150 -17.48 16.55 -13.73
CA LYS A 150 -17.59 15.65 -12.58
C LYS A 150 -17.27 16.36 -11.26
N GLY A 151 -18.19 16.28 -10.30
CA GLY A 151 -18.00 16.73 -8.92
C GLY A 151 -17.56 15.59 -7.98
N TYR A 152 -17.49 15.91 -6.67
CA TYR A 152 -17.38 14.92 -5.60
C TYR A 152 -18.67 14.10 -5.46
#